data_AF-A0A434RUJ5-F1
#
_entry.id   AF-A0A434RUJ5-F1
#
_cell.length_a   1.000
_cell.length_b   1.000
_cell.length_c   1.000
_cell.angle_alpha   90.00
_cell.angle_beta   90.00
_cell.angle_gamma   90.00
#
_symmetry.space_group_name_H-M   'P 1'
#
loop_
_entity.id
_entity.type
_entity.pdbx_description
1 polymer ?
#
loop_
_entity_poly.entity_id
_entity_poly.type
_entity_poly.pdbx_seq_one_letter_code
_entity_poly.pdbx_strand_id
1 'polypeptide(L)'
;LSLLEFHCGATVTFGASWDVFKHSNHPIELHGTEGSLRLPDPDTFGGTVSLSAHGADWKDFESEGELYGARNWPYAAPDRANYRMLGVADLARSLLEGRRPRASGELALHVLEVMEAILASGESRNSVAVVGSVDQPPLLGEDEAASLLA
;
A
#
# COMPACT_ATOMS: atom_id res chain seq x y z
N LEU A 1 -5.23 -17.33 5.72
CA LEU A 1 -5.55 -15.98 6.23
C LEU A 1 -4.70 -15.76 7.47
N SER A 2 -4.15 -14.57 7.63
CA SER A 2 -3.29 -14.19 8.75
C SER A 2 -3.88 -12.98 9.46
N LEU A 3 -3.75 -12.93 10.78
CA LEU A 3 -4.14 -11.78 11.59
C LEU A 3 -2.87 -11.06 12.03
N LEU A 4 -2.75 -9.78 11.73
CA LEU A 4 -1.61 -8.94 12.09
C LEU A 4 -2.07 -7.90 13.12
N GLU A 5 -1.37 -7.82 14.25
CA GLU A 5 -1.63 -6.84 15.30
C GLU A 5 -0.50 -5.80 15.31
N PHE A 6 -0.86 -4.54 15.12
CA PHE A 6 0.09 -3.44 15.09
C PHE A 6 0.25 -2.83 16.49
N HIS A 7 1.41 -2.22 16.76
CA HIS A 7 1.70 -1.53 18.02
C HIS A 7 0.66 -0.45 18.39
N CYS A 8 0.06 0.21 17.40
CA CYS A 8 -1.00 1.20 17.62
C CYS A 8 -2.38 0.60 17.97
N GLY A 9 -2.50 -0.72 18.06
CA GLY A 9 -3.76 -1.43 18.33
C GLY A 9 -4.60 -1.71 17.09
N ALA A 10 -4.17 -1.28 15.91
CA ALA A 10 -4.83 -1.65 14.66
C ALA A 10 -4.63 -3.14 14.35
N THR A 11 -5.65 -3.76 13.76
CA THR A 11 -5.61 -5.16 13.34
C THR A 11 -5.88 -5.27 11.86
N VAL A 12 -5.07 -6.07 11.15
CA VAL A 12 -5.22 -6.32 9.72
C VAL A 12 -5.44 -7.81 9.49
N THR A 13 -6.47 -8.14 8.73
CA THR A 13 -6.63 -9.49 8.17
C THR A 13 -5.99 -9.52 6.79
N PHE A 14 -4.94 -10.33 6.64
CA PHE A 14 -4.23 -10.49 5.38
C PHE A 14 -4.52 -11.85 4.73
N GLY A 15 -4.75 -11.83 3.43
CA GLY A 15 -4.99 -13.02 2.62
C GLY A 15 -4.38 -12.91 1.24
N ALA A 16 -3.63 -13.94 0.85
CA ALA A 16 -3.13 -14.10 -0.51
C ALA A 16 -3.46 -15.53 -0.98
N SER A 17 -3.79 -15.67 -2.26
CA SER A 17 -4.05 -16.97 -2.89
C SER A 17 -3.63 -16.93 -4.35
N TRP A 18 -3.05 -18.03 -4.83
CA TRP A 18 -2.71 -18.25 -6.23
C TRP A 18 -3.72 -19.15 -6.95
N ASP A 19 -4.71 -19.68 -6.22
CA ASP A 19 -5.69 -20.64 -6.73
C ASP A 19 -7.12 -20.05 -6.83
N VAL A 20 -7.25 -18.72 -6.67
CA VAL A 20 -8.52 -18.02 -6.86
C VAL A 20 -8.60 -17.51 -8.30
N PHE A 21 -9.47 -18.14 -9.09
CA PHE A 21 -9.67 -17.79 -10.51
C PHE A 21 -10.35 -16.44 -10.72
N LYS A 22 -11.29 -16.08 -9.83
CA LYS A 22 -12.04 -14.82 -9.85
C LYS A 22 -12.54 -14.51 -8.45
N HIS A 23 -12.26 -13.31 -7.94
CA HIS A 23 -12.76 -12.85 -6.63
C HIS A 23 -13.71 -11.66 -6.77
N SER A 24 -14.54 -11.47 -5.76
CA SER A 24 -15.39 -10.29 -5.57
C SER A 24 -14.94 -9.41 -4.40
N ASN A 25 -13.87 -9.81 -3.69
CA ASN A 25 -13.36 -9.07 -2.54
C ASN A 25 -12.65 -7.79 -3.00
N HIS A 26 -12.88 -6.68 -2.30
CA HIS A 26 -12.05 -5.49 -2.47
C HIS A 26 -10.62 -5.81 -2.02
N PRO A 27 -9.58 -5.42 -2.79
CA PRO A 27 -8.20 -5.77 -2.47
C PRO A 27 -7.75 -5.20 -1.12
N ILE A 28 -8.19 -3.98 -0.79
CA ILE A 28 -7.90 -3.32 0.48
C ILE A 28 -9.14 -2.54 0.94
N GLU A 29 -9.60 -2.83 2.15
CA GLU A 29 -10.67 -2.09 2.84
C GLU A 29 -10.17 -1.73 4.24
N LEU A 30 -10.31 -0.46 4.62
CA LEU A 30 -9.83 0.09 5.89
C LEU A 30 -11.02 0.64 6.68
N HIS A 31 -11.04 0.38 7.98
CA HIS A 31 -12.06 0.87 8.90
C HIS A 31 -11.41 1.67 10.02
N GLY A 32 -11.82 2.93 10.15
CA GLY A 32 -11.38 3.85 11.20
C GLY A 32 -12.54 4.35 12.05
N THR A 33 -12.25 5.28 12.96
CA THR A 33 -13.27 5.86 13.86
C THR A 33 -14.28 6.74 13.11
N GLU A 34 -13.86 7.36 12.01
CA GLU A 34 -14.68 8.31 11.24
C GLU A 34 -15.36 7.71 10.02
N GLY A 35 -15.04 6.46 9.67
CA GLY A 35 -15.57 5.85 8.45
C GLY A 35 -14.75 4.71 7.91
N SER A 36 -15.09 4.31 6.68
CA SER A 36 -14.45 3.22 5.97
C SER A 36 -13.97 3.66 4.58
N LEU A 37 -12.84 3.12 4.14
CA LEU A 37 -12.26 3.35 2.83
C LEU A 37 -12.15 2.03 2.07
N ARG A 38 -12.53 2.05 0.78
CA ARG A 38 -12.18 1.00 -0.18
C ARG A 38 -11.17 1.56 -1.17
N LEU A 39 -10.10 0.81 -1.38
CA LEU A 39 -9.05 1.18 -2.32
C LEU A 39 -9.12 0.29 -3.57
N PRO A 40 -8.70 0.81 -4.74
CA PRO A 40 -8.67 0.05 -5.97
C PRO A 40 -7.58 -1.03 -5.93
N ASP A 41 -7.49 -1.81 -7.01
CA ASP A 41 -6.39 -2.73 -7.23
C ASP A 41 -5.04 -1.99 -7.18
N PRO A 42 -4.18 -2.27 -6.18
CA PRO A 42 -2.92 -1.55 -6.00
C PRO A 42 -1.93 -1.80 -7.15
N ASP A 43 -2.15 -2.82 -8.01
CA ASP A 43 -1.27 -3.11 -9.15
C ASP A 43 -1.36 -2.04 -10.26
N THR A 44 -2.43 -1.25 -10.30
CA THR A 44 -2.67 -0.28 -11.37
C THR A 44 -2.61 1.18 -10.96
N PHE A 45 -2.18 1.50 -9.73
CA PHE A 45 -1.91 2.85 -9.17
C PHE A 45 -3.08 3.84 -9.13
N GLY A 46 -4.01 3.76 -10.07
CA GLY A 46 -5.24 4.55 -10.13
C GLY A 46 -6.48 3.69 -9.97
N GLY A 47 -7.63 4.28 -10.27
CA GLY A 47 -8.96 3.70 -10.05
C GLY A 47 -9.75 4.42 -8.97
N THR A 48 -10.87 3.84 -8.58
CA THR A 48 -11.83 4.46 -7.67
C THR A 48 -11.46 4.19 -6.21
N VAL A 49 -11.33 5.25 -5.42
CA VAL A 49 -11.35 5.20 -3.96
C VAL A 49 -12.77 5.47 -3.50
N SER A 50 -13.33 4.63 -2.63
CA SER A 50 -14.67 4.87 -2.09
C SER A 50 -14.60 5.17 -0.59
N LEU A 51 -15.30 6.22 -0.14
CA LEU A 51 -15.40 6.61 1.26
C LEU A 51 -16.84 6.46 1.75
N SER A 52 -17.00 5.79 2.89
CA SER A 52 -18.22 5.81 3.70
C SER A 52 -17.92 6.54 5.00
N ALA A 53 -18.34 7.81 5.10
CA ALA A 53 -18.18 8.62 6.29
C ALA A 53 -19.29 8.29 7.30
N HIS A 54 -18.93 7.91 8.53
CA HIS A 54 -19.86 7.53 9.60
C HIS A 54 -20.97 6.55 9.18
N GLY A 55 -20.66 5.61 8.28
CA GLY A 55 -21.62 4.61 7.80
C GLY A 55 -22.63 5.12 6.76
N ALA A 56 -22.43 6.32 6.20
CA ALA A 56 -23.19 6.79 5.04
C ALA A 56 -22.93 5.91 3.80
N ASP A 57 -23.77 6.08 2.77
CA ASP A 57 -23.54 5.43 1.49
C ASP A 57 -22.15 5.75 0.93
N TRP A 58 -21.57 4.76 0.24
CA TRP A 58 -20.27 4.89 -0.41
C TRP A 58 -20.29 6.04 -1.42
N LYS A 59 -19.28 6.89 -1.32
CA LYS A 59 -19.00 7.94 -2.31
C LYS A 59 -17.71 7.62 -3.02
N ASP A 60 -17.77 7.60 -4.33
CA ASP A 60 -16.65 7.25 -5.21
C ASP A 60 -15.85 8.49 -5.60
N PHE A 61 -14.53 8.34 -5.58
CA PHE A 61 -13.54 9.35 -5.93
C PHE A 61 -12.59 8.73 -6.96
N GLU A 62 -12.69 9.21 -8.20
CA GLU A 62 -11.80 8.79 -9.28
C GLU A 62 -10.43 9.44 -9.12
N SER A 63 -9.38 8.61 -9.02
CA SER A 63 -8.00 9.11 -8.86
C SER A 63 -7.37 9.64 -10.15
N GLU A 64 -8.04 9.57 -11.31
CA GLU A 64 -7.45 9.96 -12.60
C GLU A 64 -6.97 11.42 -12.65
N GLY A 65 -7.60 12.31 -11.88
CA GLY A 65 -7.18 13.72 -11.73
C GLY A 65 -6.08 13.96 -10.69
N GLU A 66 -5.72 12.95 -9.91
CA GLU A 66 -4.78 13.05 -8.80
C GLU A 66 -3.35 12.68 -9.22
N LEU A 67 -2.37 13.09 -8.40
CA LEU A 67 -0.97 12.71 -8.59
C LEU A 67 -0.85 11.19 -8.59
N TYR A 68 -0.20 10.66 -9.62
CA TYR A 68 0.00 9.22 -9.85
C TYR A 68 -1.28 8.39 -10.08
N GLY A 69 -2.42 9.02 -10.39
CA GLY A 69 -3.65 8.30 -10.77
C GLY A 69 -3.99 8.37 -12.26
N ALA A 70 -3.35 9.26 -13.02
CA ALA A 70 -3.60 9.40 -14.45
C ALA A 70 -3.10 8.19 -15.27
N ARG A 71 -3.86 7.80 -16.30
CA ARG A 71 -3.48 6.69 -17.17
C ARG A 71 -2.28 7.07 -18.04
N ASN A 72 -1.22 6.27 -17.96
CA ASN A 72 0.03 6.49 -18.69
C ASN A 72 0.60 5.24 -19.36
N TRP A 73 -0.06 4.08 -19.20
CA TRP A 73 0.42 2.79 -19.68
C TRP A 73 -0.71 1.95 -20.31
N PRO A 74 -0.43 1.17 -21.38
CA PRO A 74 0.79 1.18 -22.19
C PRO A 74 0.96 2.49 -22.96
N TYR A 75 2.21 2.88 -23.25
CA TYR A 75 2.54 4.20 -23.81
C TYR A 75 1.77 4.55 -25.10
N ALA A 76 1.55 3.57 -25.98
CA ALA A 76 0.86 3.80 -27.25
C ALA A 76 -0.68 3.91 -27.13
N ALA A 77 -1.26 3.36 -26.07
CA ALA A 77 -2.71 3.34 -25.84
C ALA A 77 -3.00 3.21 -24.33
N PRO A 78 -2.85 4.28 -23.54
CA PRO A 78 -2.98 4.21 -22.10
C PRO A 78 -4.35 3.73 -21.65
N ASP A 79 -4.37 2.65 -20.87
CA ASP A 79 -5.58 2.05 -20.28
C ASP A 79 -5.52 2.02 -18.75
N ARG A 80 -4.35 2.21 -18.16
CA ARG A 80 -4.12 2.20 -16.71
C ARG A 80 -3.03 3.17 -16.29
N ALA A 81 -3.02 3.50 -15.00
CA ALA A 81 -1.91 4.17 -14.36
C ALA A 81 -0.79 3.16 -14.07
N ASN A 82 0.46 3.62 -14.18
CA ASN A 82 1.63 2.81 -13.87
C ASN A 82 2.78 3.72 -13.45
N TYR A 83 2.95 3.85 -12.13
CA TYR A 83 3.97 4.72 -11.53
C TYR A 83 4.99 3.91 -10.71
N ARG A 84 5.29 2.67 -11.15
CA ARG A 84 6.25 1.77 -10.47
C ARG A 84 7.65 2.36 -10.29
N MET A 85 8.04 3.33 -11.12
CA MET A 85 9.33 4.02 -11.02
C MET A 85 9.40 5.06 -9.90
N LEU A 86 8.29 5.35 -9.20
CA LEU A 86 8.25 6.34 -8.12
C LEU A 86 9.23 6.00 -6.99
N GLY A 87 9.30 4.74 -6.57
CA GLY A 87 10.25 4.30 -5.55
C GLY A 87 11.72 4.45 -5.98
N VAL A 88 12.01 4.26 -7.28
CA VAL A 88 13.34 4.45 -7.85
C VAL A 88 13.70 5.95 -7.93
N ALA A 89 12.73 6.80 -8.26
CA ALA A 89 12.92 8.24 -8.28
C ALA A 89 13.19 8.80 -6.87
N ASP A 90 12.43 8.35 -5.85
CA ASP A 90 12.71 8.68 -4.44
C ASP A 90 14.09 8.17 -4.00
N LEU A 91 14.48 6.96 -4.40
CA LEU A 91 15.81 6.42 -4.11
C LEU A 91 16.91 7.31 -4.70
N ALA A 92 16.84 7.65 -5.99
CA ALA A 92 17.83 8.50 -6.63
C ALA A 92 17.93 9.88 -5.96
N ARG A 93 16.79 10.49 -5.63
CA ARG A 93 16.75 11.77 -4.89
C ARG A 93 17.34 11.65 -3.49
N SER A 94 17.02 10.58 -2.77
CA SER A 94 17.53 10.36 -1.40
C SER A 94 19.06 10.31 -1.34
N LEU A 95 19.70 9.75 -2.37
CA LEU A 95 21.16 9.71 -2.49
C LEU A 95 21.77 11.10 -2.69
N LEU A 96 21.10 11.97 -3.46
CA LEU A 96 21.53 13.36 -3.69
C LEU A 96 21.36 14.21 -2.44
N GLU A 97 20.26 14.01 -1.71
CA GLU A 97 19.90 14.78 -0.50
C GLU A 97 20.56 14.26 0.78
N GLY A 98 21.19 13.08 0.73
CA GLY A 98 21.80 12.46 1.91
C GLY A 98 20.79 11.99 2.96
N ARG A 99 19.57 11.65 2.55
CA ARG A 99 18.51 11.09 3.42
C ARG A 99 18.28 9.61 3.15
N ARG A 100 17.62 8.92 4.09
CA ARG A 100 17.17 7.53 3.86
C ARG A 100 16.04 7.50 2.80
N PRO A 101 16.06 6.58 1.82
CA PRO A 101 14.93 6.38 0.91
C PRO A 101 13.70 5.86 1.67
N ARG A 102 12.50 6.17 1.19
CA ARG A 102 11.25 5.68 1.81
C ARG A 102 11.12 4.17 1.69
N ALA A 103 11.39 3.64 0.50
CA ALA A 103 11.51 2.20 0.24
C ALA A 103 12.91 1.70 0.61
N SER A 104 13.27 1.81 1.90
CA SER A 104 14.58 1.44 2.41
C SER A 104 14.80 -0.07 2.53
N GLY A 105 16.06 -0.48 2.62
CA GLY A 105 16.43 -1.86 2.90
C GLY A 105 15.97 -2.32 4.28
N GLU A 106 15.97 -1.42 5.28
CA GLU A 106 15.43 -1.72 6.61
C GLU A 106 13.92 -2.01 6.58
N LEU A 107 13.15 -1.24 5.80
CA LEU A 107 11.72 -1.52 5.60
C LEU A 107 11.50 -2.86 4.88
N ALA A 108 12.30 -3.16 3.86
CA ALA A 108 12.21 -4.43 3.15
C ALA A 108 12.52 -5.63 4.06
N LEU A 109 13.53 -5.51 4.94
CA LEU A 109 13.85 -6.52 5.93
C LEU A 109 12.70 -6.73 6.90
N HIS A 110 12.09 -5.64 7.41
CA HIS A 110 10.95 -5.76 8.32
C HIS A 110 9.73 -6.43 7.66
N VAL A 111 9.45 -6.13 6.39
CA VAL A 111 8.41 -6.83 5.62
C VAL A 111 8.72 -8.32 5.50
N LEU A 112 9.98 -8.69 5.25
CA LEU A 112 10.39 -10.09 5.20
C LEU A 112 10.19 -10.80 6.55
N GLU A 113 10.56 -10.17 7.66
CA GLU A 113 10.33 -10.70 9.02
C GLU A 113 8.84 -10.99 9.28
N VAL A 114 7.94 -10.08 8.85
CA VAL A 114 6.49 -10.29 8.95
C VAL A 114 6.04 -11.47 8.10
N MET A 115 6.55 -11.61 6.87
CA MET A 115 6.22 -12.75 6.00
C MET A 115 6.68 -14.09 6.60
N GLU A 116 7.89 -14.14 7.17
CA GLU A 116 8.40 -15.34 7.84
C GLU A 116 7.59 -15.66 9.10
N ALA A 117 7.22 -14.66 9.90
CA ALA A 117 6.39 -14.84 11.08
C ALA A 117 5.00 -15.39 10.73
N ILE A 118 4.40 -14.96 9.62
CA ILE A 118 3.14 -15.52 9.10
C ILE A 118 3.28 -17.02 8.82
N LEU A 119 4.37 -17.43 8.16
CA LEU A 119 4.62 -18.84 7.85
C LEU A 119 4.83 -19.66 9.13
N ALA A 120 5.71 -19.17 10.02
CA ALA A 120 6.00 -19.83 11.30
C ALA A 120 4.76 -19.95 12.20
N SER A 121 3.90 -18.92 12.21
CA SER A 121 2.60 -18.95 12.91
C SER A 121 1.69 -20.04 12.35
N GLY A 122 1.64 -20.17 11.01
CA GLY A 122 0.87 -21.22 10.34
C GLY A 122 1.34 -22.64 10.68
N GLU A 123 2.66 -22.87 10.71
CA GLU A 123 3.26 -24.17 11.03
C GLU A 123 3.10 -24.54 12.50
N SER A 124 3.37 -23.60 13.40
CA SER A 124 3.32 -23.82 14.85
C SER A 124 1.92 -23.77 15.44
N ARG A 125 0.94 -23.24 14.69
CA ARG A 125 -0.44 -22.97 15.14
C ARG A 125 -0.51 -22.06 16.38
N ASN A 126 0.45 -21.15 16.53
CA ASN A 126 0.52 -20.18 17.62
C ASN A 126 0.88 -18.80 17.06
N SER A 127 0.54 -17.74 17.80
CA SER A 127 0.99 -16.39 17.43
C SER A 127 2.51 -16.28 17.54
N VAL A 128 3.11 -15.56 16.58
CA VAL A 128 4.55 -15.30 16.53
C VAL A 128 4.76 -13.79 16.58
N ALA A 129 5.56 -13.35 17.55
CA ALA A 129 5.92 -11.94 17.68
C ALA A 129 7.01 -11.58 16.65
N VAL A 130 6.82 -10.45 15.96
CA VAL A 130 7.86 -9.84 15.13
C VAL A 130 8.70 -8.96 16.05
N VAL A 131 9.97 -9.32 16.25
CA VAL A 131 10.86 -8.63 17.21
C VAL A 131 11.47 -7.38 16.59
N GLY A 132 11.74 -7.38 15.28
CA GLY A 132 12.26 -6.23 14.56
C GLY A 132 11.25 -5.09 14.49
N SER A 133 11.78 -3.87 14.37
CA SER A 133 10.99 -2.65 14.15
C SER A 133 11.69 -1.78 13.11
N VAL A 134 10.92 -0.98 12.40
CA VAL A 134 11.43 0.00 11.45
C VAL A 134 10.74 1.34 11.67
N ASP A 135 11.47 2.43 11.44
CA ASP A 135 10.87 3.77 11.44
C ASP A 135 9.85 3.88 10.31
N GLN A 136 8.69 4.47 10.60
CA GLN A 136 7.71 4.78 9.58
C GLN A 136 8.34 5.75 8.56
N PRO A 137 8.33 5.43 7.25
CA PRO A 137 8.82 6.35 6.23
C PRO A 137 8.05 7.67 6.26
N PRO A 138 8.69 8.81 5.99
CA PRO A 138 7.99 10.09 5.91
C PRO A 138 6.93 10.05 4.81
N LEU A 139 5.79 10.71 5.04
CA LEU A 139 4.77 10.90 4.01
C LEU A 139 5.38 11.54 2.76
N LEU A 140 4.99 11.08 1.57
CA LEU A 140 5.27 11.79 0.32
C LEU A 140 4.20 12.88 0.14
N GLY A 141 4.53 14.12 0.47
CA GLY A 141 3.61 15.25 0.33
C GLY A 141 3.35 15.62 -1.14
N GLU A 142 2.24 16.32 -1.41
CA GLU A 142 1.82 16.66 -2.78
C GLU A 142 2.87 17.46 -3.56
N ASP A 143 3.49 18.47 -2.95
CA ASP A 143 4.55 19.26 -3.58
C ASP A 143 5.77 18.40 -3.96
N GLU A 144 6.18 17.51 -3.05
CA GLU A 144 7.30 16.61 -3.30
C GLU A 144 6.95 15.59 -4.38
N ALA A 145 5.73 15.03 -4.35
CA ALA A 145 5.22 14.13 -5.38
C ALA A 145 5.19 14.82 -6.76
N ALA A 146 4.64 16.03 -6.86
CA ALA A 146 4.59 16.79 -8.09
C ALA A 146 6.01 17.02 -8.67
N SER A 147 6.98 17.33 -7.81
CA SER A 147 8.38 17.53 -8.24
C SER A 147 9.06 16.26 -8.79
N LEU A 148 8.53 15.06 -8.54
CA LEU A 148 9.03 13.79 -9.08
C LEU A 148 8.44 13.45 -10.46
N LEU A 149 7.41 14.19 -10.90
CA LEU A 149 6.82 14.07 -12.24
C LEU A 149 7.44 15.03 -13.26
N ALA A 150 8.23 16.01 -12.80
CA ALA A 150 8.82 17.09 -13.60
C ALA A 150 10.09 16.67 -14.35
#